data_AF-A0A9E5Y8D9-F1
#
_entry.id   AF-A0A9E5Y8D9-F1
#
_cell.length_a   1.000
_cell.length_b   1.000
_cell.length_c   1.000
_cell.angle_alpha   90.00
_cell.angle_beta   90.00
_cell.angle_gamma   90.00
#
_symmetry.space_group_name_H-M   'P 1'
#
loop_
_entity.id
_entity.type
_entity.pdbx_description
1 polymer ?
#
loop_
_entity_poly.entity_id
_entity_poly.type
_entity_poly.pdbx_seq_one_letter_code
_entity_poly.pdbx_strand_id
1 'polypeptide(L)'
;MESFKQLKENDILFIDTSHVSKTGSDVNYIFFDILPNLNSGVLIHFHDIFYPFEYPKKKILDGHAFNECYILRAFLQYNTRFKIILFNTFLEHYYEDWFRQNMPLCLRNKGGSIWLRKV
;
A
#
# COMPACT_ATOMS: atom_id res chain seq x y z
N MET A 1 5.64 18.42 5.74
CA MET A 1 6.73 18.12 4.79
C MET A 1 8.09 17.92 5.47
N GLU A 2 8.54 18.80 6.36
CA GLU A 2 9.90 18.71 6.95
C GLU A 2 10.18 17.39 7.68
N SER A 3 9.18 16.83 8.39
CA SER A 3 9.30 15.54 9.07
C SER A 3 9.56 14.37 8.11
N PHE A 4 8.90 14.33 6.94
CA PHE A 4 9.02 13.23 5.99
C PHE A 4 10.37 13.20 5.27
N LYS A 5 11.01 14.36 5.07
CA LYS A 5 12.34 14.47 4.45
C LYS A 5 13.45 13.95 5.37
N GLN A 6 13.17 13.77 6.66
CA GLN A 6 14.12 13.25 7.64
C GLN A 6 14.21 11.72 7.62
N LEU A 7 13.21 11.03 7.04
CA LEU A 7 13.20 9.57 6.94
C LEU A 7 14.36 9.11 6.07
N LYS A 8 15.20 8.21 6.59
CA LYS A 8 16.40 7.67 5.94
C LYS A 8 16.16 6.25 5.46
N GLU A 9 17.18 5.67 4.85
CA GLU A 9 17.17 4.26 4.47
C GLU A 9 16.74 3.37 5.65
N ASN A 10 15.85 2.42 5.36
CA ASN A 10 15.23 1.49 6.31
C ASN A 10 14.29 2.12 7.37
N ASP A 11 14.10 3.44 7.40
CA ASP A 11 12.99 4.03 8.14
C ASP A 11 11.66 3.70 7.46
N ILE A 12 10.58 3.68 8.25
CA ILE A 12 9.25 3.27 7.81
C ILE A 12 8.32 4.48 7.75
N LEU A 13 7.71 4.70 6.58
CA LEU A 13 6.51 5.52 6.42
C LEU A 13 5.28 4.61 6.39
N PHE A 14 4.45 4.69 7.43
CA PHE A 14 3.16 3.99 7.50
C PHE A 14 2.04 4.92 7.00
N ILE A 15 1.27 4.46 6.01
CA ILE A 15 0.24 5.24 5.33
C ILE A 15 -1.13 4.62 5.59
N ASP A 16 -1.92 5.37 6.35
CA ASP A 16 -3.34 5.14 6.60
C ASP A 16 -4.12 6.40 6.27
N THR A 17 -4.79 6.35 5.12
CA THR A 17 -5.47 7.49 4.51
C THR A 17 -6.98 7.32 4.56
N SER A 18 -7.69 8.35 4.09
CA SER A 18 -9.10 8.27 3.79
C SER A 18 -9.48 7.26 2.69
N HIS A 19 -8.50 6.70 1.97
CA HIS A 19 -8.65 5.82 0.79
C HIS A 19 -9.35 6.44 -0.42
N VAL A 20 -9.65 7.74 -0.38
CA VAL A 20 -10.40 8.43 -1.43
C VAL A 20 -9.59 9.59 -1.98
N SER A 21 -9.12 9.43 -3.20
CA SER A 21 -8.65 10.53 -4.03
C SER A 21 -9.82 11.37 -4.50
N LYS A 22 -9.74 12.65 -4.12
CA LYS A 22 -10.66 13.74 -4.45
C LYS A 22 -9.95 15.08 -4.23
N THR A 23 -10.62 16.18 -4.56
CA THR A 23 -10.13 17.54 -4.26
C THR A 23 -9.72 17.67 -2.79
N GLY A 24 -8.46 18.06 -2.55
CA GLY A 24 -7.91 18.23 -1.20
C GLY A 24 -7.70 16.94 -0.40
N SER A 25 -7.70 15.76 -1.03
CA SER A 25 -7.47 14.49 -0.34
C SER A 25 -6.04 14.32 0.15
N ASP A 26 -5.91 13.64 1.29
CA ASP A 26 -4.66 13.12 1.84
C ASP A 26 -3.96 12.13 0.90
N VAL A 27 -4.72 11.29 0.18
CA VAL A 27 -4.21 10.41 -0.88
C VAL A 27 -3.39 11.21 -1.89
N ASN A 28 -3.97 12.28 -2.46
CA ASN A 28 -3.26 13.09 -3.45
C ASN A 28 -2.02 13.77 -2.87
N TYR A 29 -2.11 14.29 -1.65
CA TYR A 29 -0.95 14.87 -0.95
C TYR A 29 0.18 13.85 -0.78
N ILE A 30 -0.15 12.61 -0.43
CA ILE A 30 0.86 11.55 -0.30
C ILE A 30 1.56 11.28 -1.64
N PHE A 31 0.80 11.04 -2.70
CA PHE A 31 1.36 10.68 -4.00
C PHE A 31 2.13 11.83 -4.67
N PHE A 32 1.67 13.07 -4.51
CA PHE A 32 2.24 14.21 -5.23
C PHE A 32 3.31 14.95 -4.43
N ASP A 33 3.19 14.99 -3.10
CA ASP A 33 4.07 15.78 -2.25
C ASP A 33 4.98 14.92 -1.37
N ILE A 34 4.49 13.83 -0.77
CA ILE A 34 5.29 13.03 0.18
C ILE A 34 6.20 12.06 -0.57
N LEU A 35 5.65 11.10 -1.33
CA LEU A 35 6.44 10.03 -1.96
C LEU A 35 7.61 10.55 -2.81
N PRO A 36 7.45 11.60 -3.66
CA PRO A 36 8.54 12.09 -4.49
C PRO A 36 9.71 12.66 -3.67
N ASN A 37 9.45 13.15 -2.45
CA ASN A 37 10.42 13.81 -1.57
C ASN A 37 11.09 12.91 -0.53
N LEU A 38 10.70 11.63 -0.42
CA LEU A 38 11.36 10.69 0.50
C LEU A 38 12.83 10.41 0.10
N ASN A 39 13.69 10.05 1.04
CA ASN A 39 15.04 9.58 0.70
C ASN A 39 14.99 8.16 0.12
N SER A 40 16.01 7.78 -0.67
CA SER A 40 16.16 6.40 -1.15
C SER A 40 16.29 5.43 0.02
N GLY A 41 15.77 4.22 -0.15
CA GLY A 41 15.80 3.16 0.86
C GLY A 41 14.68 3.21 1.90
N VAL A 42 13.90 4.29 1.98
CA VAL A 42 12.72 4.37 2.86
C VAL A 42 11.72 3.26 2.50
N LEU A 43 11.20 2.59 3.53
CA LEU A 43 10.16 1.58 3.43
C LEU A 43 8.80 2.27 3.55
N ILE A 44 7.89 1.99 2.63
CA ILE A 44 6.55 2.58 2.60
C ILE A 44 5.51 1.48 2.72
N HIS A 45 4.65 1.59 3.73
CA HIS A 45 3.52 0.68 3.94
C HIS A 45 2.22 1.41 3.60
N PHE A 46 1.47 0.92 2.62
CA PHE A 46 0.08 1.31 2.42
C PHE A 46 -0.82 0.25 3.04
N HIS A 47 -1.65 0.65 4.00
CA HIS A 47 -2.66 -0.24 4.58
C HIS A 47 -3.86 -0.39 3.64
N ASP A 48 -4.67 -1.44 3.83
CA ASP A 48 -5.93 -1.70 3.12
C ASP A 48 -5.82 -1.69 1.58
N ILE A 49 -4.65 -2.11 1.06
CA ILE A 49 -4.46 -2.44 -0.35
C ILE A 49 -4.54 -3.94 -0.54
N PHE A 50 -5.39 -4.38 -1.46
CA PHE A 50 -5.68 -5.80 -1.73
C PHE A 50 -5.28 -6.14 -3.15
N TYR A 51 -4.71 -7.33 -3.37
CA TYR A 51 -4.43 -7.86 -4.69
C TYR A 51 -5.73 -8.25 -5.41
N PRO A 52 -5.91 -7.98 -6.72
CA PRO A 52 -4.98 -7.34 -7.67
C PRO A 52 -5.23 -5.84 -7.86
N PHE A 53 -5.21 -5.07 -6.78
CA PHE A 53 -5.60 -3.65 -6.69
C PHE A 53 -7.10 -3.45 -6.91
N GLU A 54 -7.91 -4.14 -6.10
CA GLU A 54 -9.36 -4.02 -6.06
C GLU A 54 -9.86 -4.16 -4.63
N TYR A 55 -10.90 -3.44 -4.23
CA TYR A 55 -11.43 -3.48 -2.88
C TYR A 55 -12.39 -4.66 -2.66
N PRO A 56 -12.47 -5.22 -1.44
CA PRO A 56 -13.42 -6.28 -1.13
C PRO A 56 -14.86 -5.85 -1.42
N LYS A 57 -15.63 -6.73 -2.07
CA LYS A 57 -17.04 -6.48 -2.45
C LYS A 57 -17.88 -5.88 -1.33
N LYS A 58 -17.68 -6.34 -0.09
CA LYS A 58 -18.40 -5.81 1.09
C LYS A 58 -18.17 -4.30 1.26
N LYS A 59 -16.92 -3.83 1.19
CA LYS A 59 -16.60 -2.39 1.33
C LYS A 59 -17.32 -1.56 0.26
N ILE A 60 -17.36 -2.06 -0.97
CA ILE A 60 -18.07 -1.40 -2.08
C ILE A 60 -19.57 -1.33 -1.81
N LEU A 61 -20.18 -2.44 -1.38
CA LEU A 61 -21.61 -2.52 -1.09
C LEU A 61 -22.03 -1.70 0.14
N ASP A 62 -21.14 -1.54 1.11
CA ASP A 62 -21.32 -0.68 2.28
C ASP A 62 -21.22 0.82 1.93
N GLY A 63 -20.99 1.17 0.66
CA GLY A 63 -20.97 2.55 0.16
C GLY A 63 -19.62 3.24 0.27
N HIS A 64 -18.53 2.51 0.57
CA HIS A 64 -17.19 3.09 0.56
C HIS A 64 -16.73 3.34 -0.89
N ALA A 65 -16.49 4.60 -1.23
CA ALA A 65 -16.00 5.02 -2.54
C ALA A 65 -14.45 5.02 -2.61
N PHE A 66 -13.81 3.99 -2.05
CA PHE A 66 -12.36 3.88 -2.01
C PHE A 66 -11.78 3.71 -3.41
N ASN A 67 -10.70 4.42 -3.70
CA ASN A 67 -10.06 4.43 -5.01
C ASN A 67 -8.52 4.59 -4.96
N GLU A 68 -7.93 4.63 -3.76
CA GLU A 68 -6.47 4.75 -3.57
C GLU A 68 -5.70 3.62 -4.26
N CYS A 69 -6.21 2.38 -4.21
CA CYS A 69 -5.53 1.23 -4.80
C CYS A 69 -5.33 1.38 -6.32
N TYR A 70 -6.23 2.06 -7.03
CA TYR A 70 -6.10 2.29 -8.47
C TYR A 70 -5.04 3.33 -8.79
N ILE A 71 -4.95 4.39 -7.98
CA ILE A 71 -3.88 5.39 -8.10
C ILE A 71 -2.54 4.75 -7.79
N LEU A 72 -2.47 3.95 -6.73
CA LEU A 72 -1.25 3.22 -6.40
C LEU A 72 -0.82 2.29 -7.55
N ARG A 73 -1.76 1.54 -8.13
CA ARG A 73 -1.48 0.70 -9.30
C ARG A 73 -0.93 1.52 -10.46
N ALA A 74 -1.59 2.64 -10.80
CA ALA A 74 -1.14 3.51 -11.88
C ALA A 74 0.23 4.15 -11.59
N PHE A 75 0.47 4.56 -10.34
CA PHE A 75 1.74 5.13 -9.88
C PHE A 75 2.89 4.13 -9.96
N LEU A 76 2.63 2.84 -9.70
CA LEU A 76 3.62 1.77 -9.81
C LEU A 76 3.84 1.35 -11.27
N GLN A 77 2.82 1.50 -12.12
CA GLN A 77 2.93 1.18 -13.54
C GLN A 77 3.99 2.07 -14.21
N TYR A 78 4.99 1.43 -14.82
CA TYR A 78 6.13 2.11 -15.45
C TYR A 78 7.04 2.91 -14.50
N ASN A 79 6.90 2.76 -13.18
CA ASN A 79 7.71 3.49 -12.21
C ASN A 79 8.85 2.62 -11.67
N THR A 80 10.08 3.02 -11.98
CA THR A 80 11.31 2.31 -11.57
C THR A 80 11.89 2.81 -10.25
N ARG A 81 11.35 3.91 -9.70
CA ARG A 81 11.82 4.53 -8.44
C ARG A 81 11.20 3.93 -7.19
N PHE A 82 10.23 3.03 -7.35
CA PHE A 82 9.58 2.32 -6.24
C PHE A 82 9.48 0.84 -6.57
N LYS A 83 9.92 0.00 -5.64
CA LYS A 83 9.86 -1.46 -5.79
C LYS A 83 8.89 -2.04 -4.79
N ILE A 84 7.99 -2.91 -5.24
CA ILE A 84 7.19 -3.74 -4.34
C ILE A 84 8.15 -4.74 -3.68
N ILE A 85 8.16 -4.77 -2.34
CA ILE A 85 8.95 -5.72 -1.56
C ILE A 85 8.08 -6.77 -0.86
N LEU A 86 6.81 -6.45 -0.60
CA LEU A 86 5.83 -7.37 -0.02
C LEU A 86 4.42 -6.96 -0.44
N PHE A 87 3.57 -7.92 -0.76
CA PHE A 87 2.14 -7.71 -0.96
C PHE A 87 1.38 -8.88 -0.32
N ASN A 88 0.79 -8.66 0.85
CA ASN A 88 0.30 -9.74 1.72
C ASN A 88 -0.75 -10.61 1.02
N THR A 89 -1.78 -9.99 0.44
CA THR A 89 -2.90 -10.68 -0.19
C THR A 89 -2.52 -11.36 -1.49
N PHE A 90 -1.49 -10.87 -2.19
CA PHE A 90 -0.86 -11.58 -3.30
C PHE A 90 -0.22 -12.89 -2.80
N LEU A 91 0.58 -12.82 -1.73
CA LEU A 91 1.26 -13.99 -1.17
C LEU A 91 0.26 -15.01 -0.63
N GLU A 92 -0.78 -14.56 0.08
CA GLU A 92 -1.83 -15.44 0.58
C GLU A 92 -2.67 -16.07 -0.54
N HIS A 93 -2.80 -15.42 -1.70
CA HIS A 93 -3.52 -15.95 -2.84
C HIS A 93 -2.71 -17.04 -3.57
N TYR A 94 -1.41 -16.80 -3.79
CA TYR A 94 -0.57 -17.71 -4.58
C TYR A 94 0.20 -18.75 -3.76
N TYR A 95 0.40 -18.52 -2.46
CA TYR A 95 1.18 -19.37 -1.56
C TYR A 95 0.36 -19.82 -0.34
N GLU A 96 -0.95 -20.00 -0.51
CA GLU A 96 -1.87 -20.31 0.60
C GLU A 96 -1.42 -21.53 1.42
N ASP A 97 -0.93 -22.59 0.77
CA ASP A 97 -0.46 -23.81 1.46
C ASP A 97 0.69 -23.54 2.42
N TRP A 98 1.62 -22.67 2.03
CA TRP A 98 2.73 -22.28 2.89
C TRP A 98 2.21 -21.55 4.13
N PHE A 99 1.26 -20.62 3.97
CA PHE A 99 0.63 -19.94 5.12
C PHE A 99 -0.17 -20.91 5.98
N ARG A 100 -0.91 -21.84 5.38
CA ARG A 100 -1.69 -22.84 6.12
C ARG A 100 -0.81 -23.71 7.02
N GLN A 101 0.39 -24.05 6.56
CA GLN A 101 1.34 -24.86 7.31
C GLN A 101 2.14 -24.06 8.35
N ASN A 102 2.59 -22.85 8.00
CA ASN A 102 3.59 -22.11 8.79
C ASN A 102 3.01 -20.92 9.55
N MET A 103 1.96 -20.27 9.01
CA MET A 103 1.36 -19.04 9.56
C MET A 103 -0.17 -19.05 9.45
N PRO A 104 -0.87 -20.07 9.98
CA PRO A 104 -2.30 -20.27 9.72
C PRO A 104 -3.18 -19.13 10.26
N LEU A 105 -2.69 -18.35 11.23
CA LEU A 105 -3.40 -17.19 11.75
C LEU A 105 -3.55 -16.07 10.71
N CYS A 106 -2.61 -15.92 9.78
CA CYS A 106 -2.72 -14.95 8.68
C CYS A 106 -3.89 -15.26 7.76
N LEU A 107 -4.27 -16.53 7.59
CA LEU A 107 -5.41 -16.90 6.75
C LEU A 107 -6.77 -16.66 7.43
N ARG A 108 -6.82 -16.49 8.75
CA ARG A 108 -8.07 -16.16 9.46
C ARG A 108 -8.46 -14.70 9.26
N ASN A 109 -7.48 -13.81 9.26
CA ASN A 109 -7.65 -12.40 8.94
C ASN A 109 -6.50 -11.94 8.05
N LYS A 110 -6.71 -12.08 6.75
CA LYS A 110 -5.75 -11.74 5.69
C LYS A 110 -5.32 -10.28 5.75
N GLY A 111 -6.21 -9.39 6.19
CA GLY A 111 -5.99 -7.94 6.11
C GLY A 111 -5.72 -7.49 4.67
N GLY A 112 -5.12 -6.32 4.51
CA GLY A 112 -4.67 -5.79 3.22
C GLY A 112 -3.50 -4.85 3.44
N SER A 113 -2.39 -5.04 2.74
CA SER A 113 -1.30 -4.09 2.69
C SER A 113 -0.33 -4.36 1.55
N ILE A 114 0.35 -3.31 1.12
CA ILE A 114 1.48 -3.42 0.21
C ILE A 114 2.65 -2.61 0.75
N TRP A 115 3.83 -3.20 0.67
CA TRP A 115 5.08 -2.59 1.06
C TRP A 115 5.92 -2.27 -0.16
N LEU A 116 6.38 -1.04 -0.20
CA LEU A 116 7.30 -0.53 -1.21
C LEU A 116 8.63 -0.15 -0.57
N ARG A 117 9.67 -0.11 -1.40
CA ARG A 117 10.93 0.56 -1.09
C ARG A 117 11.20 1.62 -2.15
N LYS A 118 11.56 2.83 -1.72
CA LYS A 118 12.06 3.87 -2.65
C LYS A 118 13.47 3.50 -3.10
N VAL A 119 13.74 3.60 -4.40
CA VAL A 119 15.03 3.29 -5.06
C VAL A 119 15.73 4.58 -5.44
#